data_AF-A0A4S4AR39-F1
#
_entry.id   AF-A0A4S4AR39-F1
#
_cell.length_a   1.000
_cell.length_b   1.000
_cell.length_c   1.000
_cell.angle_alpha   90.00
_cell.angle_beta   90.00
_cell.angle_gamma   90.00
#
_symmetry.space_group_name_H-M   'P 1'
#
loop_
_entity.id
_entity.type
_entity.pdbx_description
1 polymer ?
#
loop_
_entity_poly.entity_id
_entity_poly.type
_entity_poly.pdbx_seq_one_letter_code
_entity_poly.pdbx_strand_id
1 'polypeptide(L)'
;MPNVTFSSPIHRDKTVYAVAGSHTQTILKIAKDNHIPIDFSCEDGECGTCMVKVTVLSNKGAMAGPLTDKEIVVLKEHKKITQEEIDAMRVDDVSHARWRLACQLILRDEDLLVEY
;
A
#
# COMPACT_ATOMS: atom_id res chain seq x y z
N MET A 1 12.16 -4.39 12.59
CA MET A 1 12.20 -3.08 11.92
C MET A 1 11.87 -3.31 10.47
N PRO A 2 10.64 -2.97 10.05
CA PRO A 2 10.23 -3.11 8.67
C PRO A 2 10.89 -2.03 7.79
N ASN A 3 11.36 -2.44 6.61
CA ASN A 3 11.92 -1.53 5.63
C ASN A 3 10.88 -1.23 4.54
N VAL A 4 10.68 0.05 4.24
CA VAL A 4 9.82 0.47 3.13
C VAL A 4 10.69 1.09 2.06
N THR A 5 10.80 0.44 0.92
CA THR A 5 11.51 0.97 -0.24
C THR A 5 10.52 1.64 -1.16
N PHE A 6 10.65 2.95 -1.35
CA PHE A 6 9.85 3.71 -2.30
C PHE A 6 10.59 3.78 -3.62
N SER A 7 9.98 3.26 -4.68
CA SER A 7 10.52 3.28 -6.04
C SER A 7 9.59 4.09 -6.93
N SER A 8 10.17 4.87 -7.85
CA SER A 8 9.43 5.62 -8.85
C SER A 8 10.24 5.69 -10.14
N PRO A 9 9.61 5.69 -11.32
CA PRO A 9 10.32 5.85 -12.58
C PRO A 9 11.01 7.22 -12.72
N ILE A 10 10.59 8.22 -11.93
CA ILE A 10 11.06 9.61 -12.04
C ILE A 10 12.06 9.96 -10.94
N HIS A 11 11.98 9.31 -9.78
CA HIS A 11 12.79 9.62 -8.60
C HIS A 11 13.67 8.43 -8.18
N ARG A 12 14.82 8.72 -7.59
CA ARG A 12 15.73 7.68 -7.08
C ARG A 12 15.04 6.88 -5.97
N ASP A 13 15.22 5.56 -6.01
CA ASP A 13 14.71 4.67 -4.97
C ASP A 13 15.21 5.10 -3.58
N LYS A 14 14.28 5.18 -2.63
CA LYS A 14 14.57 5.58 -1.25
C LYS A 14 14.02 4.53 -0.29
N THR A 15 14.94 3.88 0.43
CA THR A 15 14.57 2.97 1.52
C THR A 15 14.45 3.76 2.82
N VAL A 16 13.29 3.65 3.44
CA VAL A 16 12.95 4.25 4.72
C VAL A 16 12.85 3.14 5.76
N TYR A 17 13.53 3.33 6.88
CA TYR A 17 13.48 2.45 8.04
C TYR A 17 12.36 2.93 8.97
N ALA A 18 11.30 2.14 9.09
CA ALA A 18 10.19 2.49 9.95
C ALA A 18 10.59 2.25 11.42
N VAL A 19 10.56 3.33 12.21
CA VAL A 19 10.93 3.33 13.63
C VAL A 19 9.84 2.72 14.51
N ALA A 20 10.21 2.31 15.72
CA ALA A 20 9.28 1.68 16.68
C ALA A 20 8.06 2.59 16.93
N GLY A 21 6.86 2.12 16.54
CA GLY A 21 5.61 2.89 16.57
C GLY A 21 5.02 3.21 15.19
N SER A 22 5.79 3.07 14.10
CA SER A 22 5.29 3.20 12.72
C SER A 22 4.34 2.08 12.28
N HIS A 23 4.10 1.09 13.16
CA HIS A 23 3.25 -0.07 12.92
C HIS A 23 1.74 0.32 12.96
N THR A 24 1.44 1.56 13.35
CA THR A 24 0.10 2.17 13.32
C THR A 24 0.01 3.29 12.28
N GLN A 25 1.11 3.57 11.56
CA GLN A 25 1.17 4.65 10.58
C GLN A 25 0.90 4.11 9.18
N THR A 26 0.23 4.94 8.38
CA THR A 26 -0.05 4.65 6.99
C THR A 26 1.19 4.90 6.15
N ILE A 27 1.34 4.17 5.03
CA ILE A 27 2.46 4.36 4.10
C ILE A 27 2.51 5.80 3.60
N LEU A 28 1.35 6.42 3.38
CA LEU A 28 1.28 7.84 2.99
C LEU A 28 1.92 8.76 4.04
N LYS A 29 1.70 8.50 5.34
CA LYS A 29 2.28 9.32 6.41
C LYS A 29 3.80 9.14 6.48
N ILE A 30 4.29 7.91 6.31
CA ILE A 30 5.73 7.60 6.27
C ILE A 30 6.38 8.30 5.06
N ALA A 31 5.72 8.25 3.90
CA ALA A 31 6.16 8.94 2.69
C ALA A 31 6.26 10.45 2.90
N LYS A 32 5.23 11.08 3.48
CA LYS A 32 5.22 12.51 3.83
C LYS A 32 6.37 12.90 4.76
N ASP A 33 6.55 12.15 5.85
CA ASP A 33 7.62 12.40 6.84
C ASP A 33 9.01 12.31 6.19
N ASN A 34 9.16 11.38 5.25
CA ASN A 34 10.41 11.18 4.51
C ASN A 34 10.53 12.02 3.24
N HIS A 35 9.65 13.01 3.04
CA HIS A 35 9.65 13.93 1.90
C HIS A 35 9.59 13.23 0.54
N ILE A 36 8.78 12.16 0.46
CA ILE A 36 8.55 11.40 -0.77
C ILE A 36 7.34 12.00 -1.47
N PRO A 37 7.47 12.43 -2.75
CA PRO A 37 6.42 13.13 -3.48
C PRO A 37 5.36 12.15 -4.00
N ILE A 38 4.61 11.53 -3.10
CA ILE A 38 3.42 10.74 -3.46
C ILE A 38 2.23 11.68 -3.60
N ASP A 39 1.50 11.60 -4.71
CA ASP A 39 0.27 12.35 -4.90
C ASP A 39 -0.85 11.87 -3.95
N PHE A 40 -1.42 12.80 -3.18
CA PHE A 40 -2.56 12.53 -2.32
C PHE A 40 -3.54 13.71 -2.37
N SER A 41 -4.85 13.42 -2.40
CA SER A 41 -5.90 14.44 -2.50
C SER A 41 -6.86 14.41 -1.32
N CYS A 42 -7.30 13.23 -0.89
CA CYS A 42 -8.38 13.08 0.09
C CYS A 42 -7.99 12.50 1.45
N GLU A 43 -6.95 11.64 1.51
CA GLU A 43 -6.56 10.85 2.70
C GLU A 43 -7.66 9.90 3.26
N ASP A 44 -8.93 10.03 2.85
CA ASP A 44 -10.08 9.20 3.28
C ASP A 44 -10.25 7.89 2.50
N GLY A 45 -9.53 7.73 1.38
CA GLY A 45 -9.62 6.53 0.54
C GLY A 45 -10.71 6.56 -0.53
N GLU A 46 -11.21 7.74 -0.90
CA GLU A 46 -12.28 7.91 -1.91
C GLU A 46 -11.76 8.36 -3.30
N CYS A 47 -10.56 8.96 -3.35
CA CYS A 47 -10.06 9.65 -4.55
C CYS A 47 -9.11 8.82 -5.43
N GLY A 48 -8.47 7.77 -4.89
CA GLY A 48 -7.56 6.92 -5.65
C GLY A 48 -6.22 7.54 -6.07
N THR A 49 -5.92 8.80 -5.71
CA THR A 49 -4.68 9.46 -6.14
C THR A 49 -3.42 8.87 -5.49
N CYS A 50 -3.54 8.37 -4.27
CA CYS A 50 -2.44 7.73 -3.52
C CYS A 50 -2.29 6.24 -3.85
N MET A 51 -2.66 5.86 -5.07
CA MET A 51 -2.59 4.48 -5.54
C MET A 51 -1.13 4.10 -5.77
N VAL A 52 -0.72 3.04 -5.11
CA VAL A 52 0.65 2.53 -5.17
C VAL A 52 0.63 1.04 -5.40
N LYS A 53 1.64 0.54 -6.10
CA LYS A 53 1.85 -0.89 -6.26
C LYS A 53 2.77 -1.38 -5.15
N VAL A 54 2.30 -2.36 -4.40
CA VAL A 54 2.96 -2.87 -3.20
C VAL A 54 3.42 -4.27 -3.46
N THR A 55 4.71 -4.50 -3.25
CA THR A 55 5.34 -5.82 -3.35
C THR A 55 5.96 -6.16 -2.00
N VAL A 56 5.49 -7.24 -1.39
CA VAL A 56 6.04 -7.72 -0.13
C VAL A 56 7.37 -8.43 -0.43
N LEU A 57 8.46 -7.92 0.14
CA LEU A 57 9.80 -8.49 -0.02
C LEU A 57 10.10 -9.56 1.03
N SER A 58 9.39 -9.53 2.17
CA SER A 58 9.57 -10.54 3.21
C SER A 58 8.97 -11.89 2.79
N ASN A 59 9.73 -12.97 3.00
CA ASN A 59 9.32 -14.36 2.73
C ASN A 59 8.26 -14.90 3.72
N LYS A 60 7.60 -14.03 4.50
CA LYS A 60 6.63 -14.38 5.56
C LYS A 60 5.17 -14.34 5.10
N GLY A 61 4.93 -14.17 3.79
CA GLY A 61 3.58 -13.97 3.24
C GLY A 61 3.10 -12.53 3.43
N ALA A 62 2.16 -12.10 2.59
CA ALA A 62 1.57 -10.77 2.71
C ALA A 62 0.77 -10.69 4.02
N MET A 63 1.25 -9.90 4.99
CA MET A 63 0.51 -9.62 6.23
C MET A 63 -0.42 -8.40 6.07
N ALA A 64 -0.44 -7.83 4.88
CA ALA A 64 -1.42 -6.86 4.41
C ALA A 64 -2.85 -7.44 4.58
N GLY A 65 -3.56 -6.96 5.59
CA GLY A 65 -4.96 -7.31 5.83
C GLY A 65 -5.87 -6.98 4.64
N PRO A 66 -7.12 -7.48 4.66
CA PRO A 66 -8.06 -7.35 3.55
C PRO A 66 -8.28 -5.90 3.14
N LEU A 67 -8.57 -5.69 1.85
CA LEU A 67 -8.95 -4.38 1.34
C LEU A 67 -10.29 -3.96 1.96
N THR A 68 -10.40 -2.69 2.31
CA THR A 68 -11.69 -2.12 2.73
C THR A 68 -12.65 -2.01 1.55
N ASP A 69 -13.97 -2.03 1.79
CA ASP A 69 -14.96 -1.88 0.73
C ASP A 69 -14.77 -0.60 -0.11
N LYS A 70 -14.34 0.49 0.55
CA LYS A 70 -13.99 1.75 -0.13
C LYS A 70 -12.82 1.59 -1.09
N GLU A 71 -11.74 0.94 -0.63
CA GLU A 71 -10.57 0.63 -1.49
C GLU A 71 -10.97 -0.21 -2.70
N ILE A 72 -11.84 -1.21 -2.51
CA ILE A 72 -12.29 -2.10 -3.59
C ILE A 72 -13.03 -1.31 -4.67
N VAL A 73 -13.92 -0.38 -4.29
CA VAL A 73 -14.66 0.46 -5.24
C VAL A 73 -13.70 1.26 -6.11
N VAL A 74 -12.77 1.98 -5.48
CA VAL A 74 -11.78 2.81 -6.17
C VAL A 74 -10.88 1.96 -7.07
N LEU A 75 -10.33 0.85 -6.56
CA LEU A 75 -9.48 -0.04 -7.35
C LEU A 75 -10.22 -0.65 -8.56
N LYS A 76 -11.52 -0.93 -8.40
CA LYS A 76 -12.38 -1.43 -9.47
C LYS A 76 -12.67 -0.36 -10.52
N GLU A 77 -12.95 0.88 -10.11
CA GLU A 77 -13.13 2.02 -11.04
C GLU A 77 -11.87 2.26 -11.89
N HIS A 78 -10.70 2.14 -11.27
CA HIS A 78 -9.41 2.26 -11.97
C HIS A 78 -8.97 1.00 -12.73
N LYS A 79 -9.79 -0.08 -12.74
CA LYS A 79 -9.52 -1.36 -13.41
C LYS A 79 -8.19 -2.01 -12.99
N LYS A 80 -7.80 -1.84 -11.72
CA LYS A 80 -6.56 -2.38 -11.15
C LYS A 80 -6.74 -3.69 -10.39
N ILE A 81 -8.00 -4.07 -10.15
CA ILE A 81 -8.40 -5.32 -9.52
C ILE A 81 -9.53 -5.94 -10.35
N THR A 82 -9.50 -7.26 -10.47
CA THR A 82 -10.57 -8.04 -11.11
C THR A 82 -11.59 -8.51 -10.10
N GLN A 83 -12.80 -8.85 -10.58
CA GLN A 83 -13.85 -9.35 -9.69
C GLN A 83 -13.52 -10.74 -9.12
N GLU A 84 -12.71 -11.53 -9.83
CA GLU A 84 -12.18 -12.82 -9.37
C GLU A 84 -11.19 -12.63 -8.21
N GLU A 85 -10.31 -11.62 -8.29
CA GLU A 85 -9.40 -11.30 -7.17
C GLU A 85 -10.16 -10.84 -5.93
N ILE A 86 -11.22 -10.05 -6.09
CA ILE A 86 -12.07 -9.63 -4.96
C ILE A 86 -12.74 -10.84 -4.29
N ASP A 87 -13.21 -11.80 -5.08
CA ASP A 87 -13.86 -13.01 -4.57
C ASP A 87 -12.86 -13.95 -3.88
N ALA A 88 -11.69 -14.15 -4.48
CA ALA A 88 -10.59 -14.89 -3.86
C ALA A 88 -10.16 -14.25 -2.53
N MET A 89 -10.06 -12.92 -2.47
CA MET A 89 -9.76 -12.20 -1.24
C MET A 89 -10.79 -12.40 -0.12
N ARG A 90 -12.07 -12.63 -0.46
CA ARG A 90 -13.12 -12.95 0.52
C ARG A 90 -12.97 -14.34 1.12
N VAL A 91 -12.30 -15.26 0.42
CA VAL A 91 -12.15 -16.66 0.82
C VAL A 91 -10.82 -16.87 1.56
N ASP A 92 -9.73 -16.36 1.00
CA ASP A 92 -8.37 -16.59 1.52
C ASP A 92 -7.97 -15.58 2.62
N ASP A 93 -8.70 -14.48 2.80
CA ASP A 93 -8.37 -13.37 3.73
C ASP A 93 -6.96 -12.75 3.49
N VAL A 94 -6.37 -13.05 2.32
CA VAL A 94 -5.05 -12.55 1.90
C VAL A 94 -5.24 -11.59 0.74
N SER A 95 -4.56 -10.44 0.79
CA SER A 95 -4.59 -9.48 -0.31
C SER A 95 -3.85 -10.04 -1.54
N HIS A 96 -4.60 -10.40 -2.58
CA HIS A 96 -4.05 -10.75 -3.89
C HIS A 96 -3.75 -9.51 -4.76
N ALA A 97 -4.31 -8.36 -4.39
CA ALA A 97 -4.15 -7.13 -5.12
C ALA A 97 -2.73 -6.56 -4.96
N ARG A 98 -2.03 -6.43 -6.08
CA ARG A 98 -0.73 -5.72 -6.13
C ARG A 98 -0.89 -4.21 -5.95
N TRP A 99 -2.07 -3.67 -6.21
CA TRP A 99 -2.36 -2.24 -6.13
C TRP A 99 -3.17 -1.93 -4.87
N ARG A 100 -2.73 -0.94 -4.10
CA ARG A 100 -3.37 -0.51 -2.85
C ARG A 100 -3.37 1.00 -2.71
N LEU A 101 -4.21 1.53 -1.83
CA LEU A 101 -4.16 2.95 -1.47
C LEU A 101 -3.19 3.16 -0.31
N ALA A 102 -2.17 3.99 -0.52
CA ALA A 102 -1.16 4.29 0.49
C ALA A 102 -1.72 4.92 1.78
N CYS A 103 -2.89 5.57 1.70
CA CYS A 103 -3.58 6.13 2.87
C CYS A 103 -4.26 5.08 3.75
N GLN A 104 -4.68 3.94 3.19
CA GLN A 104 -5.36 2.86 3.93
C GLN A 104 -4.40 1.71 4.30
N LEU A 105 -3.23 1.66 3.65
CA LEU A 105 -2.21 0.67 3.95
C LEU A 105 -1.42 1.05 5.21
N ILE A 106 -1.63 0.28 6.28
CA ILE A 106 -0.86 0.37 7.53
C ILE A 106 0.38 -0.51 7.41
N LEU A 107 1.55 0.06 7.72
CA LEU A 107 2.79 -0.71 7.74
C LEU A 107 2.79 -1.70 8.90
N ARG A 108 3.13 -2.96 8.64
CA ARG A 108 3.35 -4.00 9.67
C ARG A 108 4.83 -4.39 9.71
N ASP A 109 5.19 -5.38 10.52
CA ASP A 109 6.55 -5.97 10.59
C ASP A 109 6.90 -6.80 9.34
N GLU A 110 6.77 -6.19 8.16
CA GLU A 110 7.14 -6.75 6.85
C GLU A 110 7.90 -5.73 6.02
N ASP A 111 8.83 -6.20 5.20
CA ASP A 111 9.57 -5.37 4.24
C ASP A 111 8.72 -5.19 2.98
N LEU A 112 8.52 -3.94 2.60
CA LEU A 112 7.66 -3.55 1.48
C LEU A 112 8.45 -2.77 0.43
N LEU A 113 8.19 -3.08 -0.84
CA LEU A 113 8.54 -2.24 -1.97
C LEU A 113 7.26 -1.55 -2.46
N VAL A 114 7.25 -0.23 -2.39
CA VAL A 114 6.14 0.64 -2.78
C VAL A 114 6.54 1.38 -4.04
N GLU A 115 5.93 1.02 -5.16
CA GLU A 115 6.06 1.71 -6.44
C GLU A 115 4.91 2.73 -6.56
N TYR A 116 5.25 4.01 -6.69
CA TYR A 116 4.29 5.11 -6.82
C TYR A 116 4.43 5.85 -8.15
#